data_AF-A0A3N5XDC7-F1
#
_entry.id   AF-A0A3N5XDC7-F1
#
_cell.length_a   1.000
_cell.length_b   1.000
_cell.length_c   1.000
_cell.angle_alpha   90.00
_cell.angle_beta   90.00
_cell.angle_gamma   90.00
#
_symmetry.space_group_name_H-M   'P 1'
#
loop_
_entity.id
_entity.type
_entity.pdbx_description
1 polymer ?
#
loop_
_entity_poly.entity_id
_entity_poly.type
_entity_poly.pdbx_seq_one_letter_code
_entity_poly.pdbx_strand_id
1 'polypeptide(L)'
;MKCCNKEVKQQKRANNGNICIWCEVCGNNGEGKTLQEAESVFRNNSMSKGKQIVSAPKTPEELQPYINSNINGIMRIAAPFVTKDKPAFQRMITKNINYVLSLKDDAYRKIWDSKEGQESMVEALQEAFELGATLPEMGSIVPFGNCAEFIPAIEAYEFALTTGQDAPFQWINIEPIFENDKYKIKTVNGEFNIEVEPVNPRDRVIMVAVYGKNRKMNRIVGETYDTNRLIEKAENHSKSYQYYLQDVRAFDVARSEGKVKIKNGREYINKTYYKKDRTTYEKELYFDEITNPYVNSDHPEMLRKSAGKSFLRKYVKVRNSEAAIKDFQKDPDITDNDIESVVMATLDKTMEALKRETDNTEDVVIVNEEKDDVKTDNTADKPDGNFI
;
A
#
# COMPACT_ATOMS: atom_id res chain seq x y z
N MET A 1 7.57 -25.08 -28.84
CA MET A 1 8.05 -23.96 -27.99
C MET A 1 7.52 -24.20 -26.59
N LYS A 2 8.31 -23.97 -25.54
CA LYS A 2 7.88 -24.26 -24.16
C LYS A 2 7.59 -22.98 -23.38
N CYS A 3 6.52 -23.00 -22.59
CA CYS A 3 6.18 -21.96 -21.61
C CYS A 3 5.59 -22.66 -20.37
N CYS A 4 6.00 -22.25 -19.17
CA CYS A 4 5.60 -22.91 -17.90
C CYS A 4 5.85 -24.43 -17.90
N ASN A 5 7.00 -24.87 -18.41
CA ASN A 5 7.40 -26.28 -18.52
C ASN A 5 6.45 -27.18 -19.34
N LYS A 6 5.55 -26.61 -20.15
CA LYS A 6 4.69 -27.32 -21.09
C LYS A 6 4.86 -26.77 -22.52
N GLU A 7 4.57 -27.60 -23.52
CA GLU A 7 4.49 -27.12 -24.91
C GLU A 7 3.32 -26.13 -25.04
N VAL A 8 3.55 -25.03 -25.75
CA VAL A 8 2.51 -24.05 -26.07
C VAL A 8 1.60 -24.61 -27.16
N LYS A 9 0.32 -24.24 -27.13
CA LYS A 9 -0.61 -24.59 -28.19
C LYS A 9 -0.52 -23.57 -29.32
N GLN A 10 -0.73 -24.04 -30.54
CA GLN A 10 -0.75 -23.23 -31.75
C GLN A 10 -1.98 -23.59 -32.58
N GLN A 11 -2.66 -22.57 -33.12
CA GLN A 11 -3.78 -22.76 -34.03
C GLN A 11 -3.82 -21.65 -35.07
N LYS A 12 -4.17 -21.99 -36.31
CA LYS A 12 -4.50 -21.01 -37.35
C LYS A 12 -5.98 -20.66 -37.26
N ARG A 13 -6.33 -19.39 -37.06
CA ARG A 13 -7.72 -18.95 -36.99
C ARG A 13 -8.36 -19.03 -38.37
N ALA A 14 -9.53 -19.66 -38.43
CA ALA A 14 -10.27 -19.84 -39.68
C ALA A 14 -10.75 -18.50 -40.29
N ASN A 15 -10.93 -17.47 -39.45
CA ASN A 15 -11.62 -16.24 -39.84
C ASN A 15 -10.70 -15.20 -40.48
N ASN A 16 -9.43 -15.15 -40.09
CA ASN A 16 -8.45 -14.14 -40.54
C ASN A 16 -7.13 -14.75 -41.00
N GLY A 17 -6.97 -16.08 -40.94
CA GLY A 17 -5.76 -16.78 -41.34
C GLY A 17 -4.56 -16.59 -40.41
N ASN A 18 -4.70 -15.83 -39.32
CA ASN A 18 -3.61 -15.57 -38.38
C ASN A 18 -3.25 -16.83 -37.59
N ILE A 19 -1.98 -16.92 -37.20
CA ILE A 19 -1.47 -17.95 -36.30
C ILE A 19 -1.53 -17.40 -34.88
N CYS A 20 -2.21 -18.11 -34.00
CA CYS A 20 -2.27 -17.86 -32.57
C CYS A 20 -1.42 -18.89 -31.83
N ILE A 21 -0.57 -18.42 -30.92
CA ILE A 21 0.17 -19.23 -29.97
C ILE A 21 -0.33 -18.88 -28.58
N TRP A 22 -0.61 -19.86 -27.72
CA TRP A 22 -0.99 -19.59 -26.33
C TRP A 22 -0.47 -20.64 -25.35
N CYS A 23 -0.22 -20.21 -24.12
CA CYS A 23 0.09 -21.07 -23.00
C CYS A 23 -1.17 -21.26 -22.15
N GLU A 24 -1.63 -22.51 -22.02
CA GLU A 24 -2.80 -22.83 -21.19
C GLU A 24 -2.55 -22.65 -19.68
N VAL A 25 -1.28 -22.56 -19.26
CA VAL A 25 -0.91 -22.44 -17.84
C VAL A 25 -0.94 -20.98 -17.39
N CYS A 26 -0.27 -20.08 -18.11
CA CYS A 26 -0.18 -18.67 -17.72
C CYS A 26 -1.10 -17.73 -18.51
N GLY A 27 -1.85 -18.24 -19.50
CA GLY A 27 -2.73 -17.42 -20.34
C GLY A 27 -2.00 -16.48 -21.30
N ASN A 28 -0.66 -16.56 -21.36
CA ASN A 28 0.13 -15.79 -22.32
C ASN A 28 -0.24 -16.20 -23.75
N ASN A 29 -0.30 -15.23 -24.66
CA ASN A 29 -0.62 -15.49 -26.06
C ASN A 29 0.13 -14.54 -26.99
N GLY A 30 0.25 -14.94 -28.26
CA GLY A 30 0.75 -14.11 -29.35
C GLY A 30 0.01 -14.45 -30.64
N GLU A 31 -0.33 -13.43 -31.41
CA GLU A 31 -1.03 -13.57 -32.69
C GLU A 31 -0.23 -12.82 -33.78
N GLY A 32 -0.09 -13.45 -34.95
CA GLY A 32 0.62 -12.88 -36.09
C GLY A 32 0.18 -13.49 -37.41
N LYS A 33 0.50 -12.85 -38.54
CA LYS A 33 0.20 -13.36 -39.88
C LYS A 33 1.13 -14.53 -40.24
N THR A 34 2.34 -14.52 -39.67
CA THR A 34 3.32 -15.60 -39.80
C THR A 34 3.61 -16.23 -38.43
N LEU A 35 4.21 -17.43 -38.44
CA LEU A 35 4.60 -18.11 -37.21
C LEU A 35 5.63 -17.30 -36.42
N GLN A 36 6.62 -16.73 -37.12
CA GLN A 36 7.65 -15.88 -36.50
C GLN A 36 7.06 -14.64 -35.83
N GLU A 37 6.07 -13.98 -36.45
CA GLU A 37 5.36 -12.85 -35.83
C GLU A 37 4.61 -13.28 -34.58
N ALA A 38 3.85 -14.39 -34.65
CA ALA A 38 3.10 -14.90 -33.51
C ALA A 38 4.04 -15.30 -32.36
N GLU A 39 5.21 -15.89 -32.66
CA GLU A 39 6.24 -16.22 -31.68
C GLU A 39 6.89 -14.98 -31.06
N SER A 40 7.18 -13.95 -31.86
CA SER A 40 7.74 -12.69 -31.38
C SER A 40 6.77 -11.99 -30.42
N VAL A 41 5.49 -11.89 -30.80
CA VAL A 41 4.44 -11.34 -29.92
C VAL A 41 4.27 -12.21 -28.68
N PHE A 42 4.30 -13.53 -28.80
CA PHE A 42 4.20 -14.45 -27.65
C PHE A 42 5.37 -14.27 -26.67
N ARG A 43 6.61 -14.12 -27.17
CA ARG A 43 7.81 -13.88 -26.35
C ARG A 43 7.78 -12.48 -25.71
N ASN A 44 7.39 -11.46 -26.45
CA ASN A 44 7.27 -10.09 -25.91
C ASN A 44 6.14 -9.98 -24.88
N ASN A 45 5.01 -10.66 -25.10
CA ASN A 45 3.95 -10.78 -24.12
C ASN A 45 4.36 -11.62 -22.91
N SER A 46 5.25 -12.61 -23.05
CA SER A 46 5.81 -13.32 -21.91
C SER A 46 6.71 -12.43 -21.03
N MET A 47 7.35 -11.42 -21.62
CA MET A 47 8.15 -10.42 -20.91
C MET A 47 7.29 -9.34 -20.24
N SER A 48 6.14 -8.97 -20.83
CA SER A 48 5.21 -7.96 -20.25
C SER A 48 4.12 -8.55 -19.35
N LYS A 49 3.80 -9.84 -19.48
CA LYS A 49 2.86 -10.61 -18.63
C LYS A 49 3.54 -11.72 -17.84
N GLY A 50 4.81 -11.55 -17.52
CA GLY A 50 5.56 -12.41 -16.60
C GLY A 50 5.16 -12.25 -15.13
N LYS A 51 3.86 -12.22 -14.81
CA LYS A 51 3.39 -12.72 -13.50
C LYS A 51 3.07 -14.19 -13.73
N GLN A 52 4.09 -15.05 -13.67
CA GLN A 52 3.83 -16.41 -13.23
C GLN A 52 3.11 -16.25 -11.89
N ILE A 53 1.83 -16.61 -11.81
CA ILE A 53 1.15 -16.72 -10.51
C ILE A 53 1.78 -17.93 -9.86
N VAL A 54 2.98 -17.77 -9.29
CA VAL A 54 3.43 -18.64 -8.23
C VAL A 54 2.40 -18.39 -7.13
N SER A 55 1.56 -19.38 -6.88
CA SER A 55 0.57 -19.29 -5.81
C SER A 55 1.27 -18.80 -4.55
N ALA A 56 0.63 -17.88 -3.83
CA ALA A 56 1.12 -17.45 -2.52
C ALA A 56 1.48 -18.69 -1.67
N PRO A 57 2.54 -18.60 -0.85
CA PRO A 57 2.93 -19.70 0.03
C PRO A 57 1.73 -20.09 0.90
N LYS A 58 1.51 -21.40 1.07
CA LYS A 58 0.35 -21.89 1.82
C LYS A 58 0.58 -21.86 3.32
N THR A 59 1.84 -21.92 3.74
CA THR A 59 2.27 -21.88 5.14
C THR A 59 3.49 -20.97 5.29
N PRO A 60 3.81 -20.52 6.52
CA PRO A 60 5.04 -19.77 6.79
C PRO A 60 6.31 -20.45 6.29
N GLU A 61 6.41 -21.77 6.41
CA GLU A 61 7.59 -22.56 6.03
C GLU A 61 7.82 -22.58 4.51
N GLU A 62 6.75 -22.42 3.73
CA GLU A 62 6.83 -22.31 2.27
C GLU A 62 7.33 -20.92 1.80
N LEU A 63 7.52 -19.96 2.70
CA LEU A 63 7.92 -18.60 2.36
C LEU A 63 9.35 -18.52 1.80
N GLN A 64 10.30 -19.24 2.39
CA GLN A 64 11.68 -19.31 1.89
C GLN A 64 11.78 -19.86 0.46
N PRO A 65 11.21 -21.05 0.13
CA PRO A 65 11.23 -21.54 -1.25
C PRO A 65 10.42 -20.65 -2.21
N TYR A 66 9.35 -20.01 -1.74
CA TYR A 66 8.62 -19.02 -2.53
C TYR A 66 9.50 -17.81 -2.89
N ILE A 67 10.16 -17.20 -1.92
CA ILE A 67 11.05 -16.05 -2.13
C ILE A 67 12.21 -16.41 -3.06
N ASN A 68 12.85 -17.57 -2.85
CA ASN A 68 13.94 -18.02 -3.71
C ASN A 68 13.47 -18.19 -5.16
N SER A 69 12.27 -18.73 -5.36
CA SER A 69 11.67 -18.91 -6.70
C SER A 69 11.24 -17.59 -7.36
N ASN A 70 10.98 -16.56 -6.56
CA ASN A 70 10.54 -15.24 -7.02
C ASN A 70 11.62 -14.15 -6.84
N ILE A 71 12.87 -14.52 -6.58
CA ILE A 71 13.92 -13.61 -6.14
C ILE A 71 14.17 -12.48 -7.15
N ASN A 72 14.11 -12.79 -8.45
CA ASN A 72 14.27 -11.79 -9.51
C ASN A 72 13.13 -10.76 -9.53
N GLY A 73 11.90 -11.19 -9.23
CA GLY A 73 10.75 -10.29 -9.09
C GLY A 73 10.87 -9.40 -7.86
N ILE A 74 11.32 -9.97 -6.75
CA ILE A 74 11.56 -9.25 -5.49
C ILE A 74 12.68 -8.22 -5.67
N MET A 75 13.78 -8.58 -6.33
CA MET A 75 14.88 -7.66 -6.63
C MET A 75 14.44 -6.45 -7.46
N ARG A 76 13.46 -6.62 -8.38
CA ARG A 76 12.95 -5.53 -9.23
C ARG A 76 12.12 -4.51 -8.45
N ILE A 77 11.43 -4.94 -7.39
CA ILE A 77 10.60 -4.04 -6.58
C ILE A 77 11.35 -3.49 -5.37
N ALA A 78 12.39 -4.20 -4.92
CA ALA A 78 13.13 -3.85 -3.71
C ALA A 78 13.93 -2.56 -3.87
N ALA A 79 14.25 -1.94 -2.73
CA ALA A 79 15.06 -0.72 -2.70
C ALA A 79 16.44 -0.91 -3.36
N PRO A 80 16.80 -0.17 -4.43
CA PRO A 80 18.01 -0.44 -5.22
C PRO A 80 19.33 -0.32 -4.45
N PHE A 81 19.40 0.55 -3.43
CA PHE A 81 20.60 0.66 -2.60
C PHE A 81 20.82 -0.59 -1.73
N VAL A 82 19.76 -1.33 -1.41
CA VAL A 82 19.87 -2.62 -0.70
C VAL A 82 20.28 -3.72 -1.69
N THR A 83 19.66 -3.76 -2.88
CA THR A 83 19.93 -4.84 -3.86
C THR A 83 21.34 -4.76 -4.47
N LYS A 84 21.96 -3.57 -4.50
CA LYS A 84 23.36 -3.38 -4.91
C LYS A 84 24.36 -4.05 -3.94
N ASP A 85 24.04 -4.14 -2.66
CA ASP A 85 24.80 -4.92 -1.67
C ASP A 85 24.13 -6.29 -1.49
N LYS A 86 24.54 -7.26 -2.32
CA LYS A 86 23.96 -8.63 -2.29
C LYS A 86 23.99 -9.25 -0.89
N PRO A 87 25.09 -9.18 -0.10
CA PRO A 87 25.09 -9.62 1.29
C PRO A 87 24.05 -8.92 2.18
N ALA A 88 23.91 -7.60 2.10
CA ALA A 88 22.91 -6.87 2.88
C ALA A 88 21.48 -7.25 2.49
N PHE A 89 21.21 -7.38 1.19
CA PHE A 89 19.93 -7.83 0.66
C PHE A 89 19.55 -9.23 1.15
N GLN A 90 20.49 -10.19 1.10
CA GLN A 90 20.28 -11.53 1.62
C GLN A 90 19.99 -11.52 3.13
N ARG A 91 20.74 -10.74 3.92
CA ARG A 91 20.49 -10.61 5.36
C ARG A 91 19.09 -10.06 5.66
N MET A 92 18.66 -9.02 4.92
CA MET A 92 17.32 -8.46 5.05
C MET A 92 16.25 -9.50 4.72
N ILE A 93 16.38 -10.22 3.61
CA ILE A 93 15.43 -11.29 3.24
C ILE A 93 15.35 -12.34 4.35
N THR A 94 16.49 -12.86 4.82
CA THR A 94 16.53 -13.89 5.86
C THR A 94 15.89 -13.40 7.16
N LYS A 95 16.19 -12.16 7.59
CA LYS A 95 15.55 -11.57 8.78
C LYS A 95 14.04 -11.47 8.61
N ASN A 96 13.56 -10.96 7.47
CA ASN A 96 12.13 -10.80 7.24
C ASN A 96 11.39 -12.15 7.18
N ILE A 97 12.00 -13.19 6.61
CA ILE A 97 11.45 -14.56 6.64
C ILE A 97 11.39 -15.09 8.07
N ASN A 98 12.48 -14.96 8.83
CA ASN A 98 12.54 -15.42 10.22
C ASN A 98 11.52 -14.69 11.10
N TYR A 99 11.31 -13.39 10.87
CA TYR A 99 10.27 -12.61 11.53
C TYR A 99 8.89 -13.23 11.27
N VAL A 100 8.52 -13.48 10.01
CA VAL A 100 7.21 -14.10 9.69
C VAL A 100 7.07 -15.50 10.30
N LEU A 101 8.12 -16.31 10.29
CA LEU A 101 8.14 -17.63 10.95
C LEU A 101 7.97 -17.55 12.47
N SER A 102 8.30 -16.41 13.08
CA SER A 102 8.13 -16.18 14.52
C SER A 102 6.70 -15.78 14.92
N LEU A 103 5.86 -15.36 13.97
CA LEU A 103 4.48 -14.93 14.21
C LEU A 103 3.56 -16.15 14.43
N LYS A 104 3.44 -16.61 15.68
CA LYS A 104 2.77 -17.89 16.02
C LYS A 104 1.40 -17.78 16.70
N ASP A 105 0.97 -16.57 17.03
CA ASP A 105 -0.30 -16.32 17.73
C ASP A 105 -1.51 -16.67 16.84
N ASP A 106 -2.65 -16.94 17.47
CA ASP A 106 -3.85 -17.42 16.78
C ASP A 106 -4.34 -16.48 15.67
N ALA A 107 -4.14 -15.16 15.85
CA ALA A 107 -4.46 -14.17 14.83
C ALA A 107 -3.68 -14.42 13.51
N TYR A 108 -2.39 -14.77 13.61
CA TYR A 108 -1.57 -15.08 12.44
C TYR A 108 -1.88 -16.44 11.83
N ARG A 109 -2.27 -17.43 12.64
CA ARG A 109 -2.75 -18.72 12.11
C ARG A 109 -3.99 -18.54 11.23
N LYS A 110 -4.95 -17.73 11.67
CA LYS A 110 -6.16 -17.40 10.88
C LYS A 110 -5.84 -16.78 9.51
N ILE A 111 -4.76 -15.99 9.41
CA ILE A 111 -4.29 -15.43 8.14
C ILE A 111 -3.87 -16.55 7.19
N TRP A 112 -3.04 -17.49 7.65
CA TRP A 112 -2.53 -18.59 6.81
C TRP A 112 -3.61 -19.60 6.40
N ASP A 113 -4.72 -19.68 7.14
CA ASP A 113 -5.83 -20.59 6.83
C ASP A 113 -6.66 -20.18 5.59
N SER A 114 -6.52 -18.94 5.13
CA SER A 114 -7.27 -18.40 3.99
C SER A 114 -6.37 -18.02 2.82
N LYS A 115 -6.92 -18.03 1.60
CA LYS A 115 -6.18 -17.62 0.41
C LYS A 115 -5.91 -16.11 0.44
N GLU A 116 -6.91 -15.34 0.87
CA GLU A 116 -6.86 -13.89 1.03
C GLU A 116 -5.78 -13.49 2.04
N GLY A 117 -5.69 -14.19 3.17
CA GLY A 117 -4.65 -13.97 4.16
C GLY A 117 -3.26 -14.32 3.65
N GLN A 118 -3.09 -15.45 2.96
CA GLN A 118 -1.83 -15.83 2.30
C GLN A 118 -1.36 -14.76 1.31
N GLU A 119 -2.26 -14.22 0.48
CA GLU A 119 -1.97 -13.14 -0.47
C GLU A 119 -1.58 -11.84 0.26
N SER A 120 -2.32 -11.46 1.30
CA SER A 120 -2.04 -10.25 2.09
C SER A 120 -0.67 -10.29 2.78
N MET A 121 -0.22 -11.47 3.23
CA MET A 121 1.11 -11.66 3.82
C MET A 121 2.23 -11.44 2.80
N VAL A 122 2.04 -11.95 1.58
CA VAL A 122 2.99 -11.71 0.48
C VAL A 122 3.04 -10.23 0.13
N GLU A 123 1.89 -9.56 0.02
CA GLU A 123 1.82 -8.12 -0.26
C GLU A 123 2.51 -7.31 0.85
N ALA A 124 2.27 -7.63 2.12
CA ALA A 124 2.93 -6.99 3.26
C ALA A 124 4.46 -7.10 3.18
N LEU A 125 4.99 -8.28 2.86
CA LEU A 125 6.43 -8.48 2.65
C LEU A 125 6.96 -7.72 1.43
N GLN A 126 6.21 -7.67 0.34
CA GLN A 126 6.58 -6.90 -0.86
C GLN A 126 6.65 -5.39 -0.56
N GLU A 127 5.69 -4.85 0.21
CA GLU A 127 5.75 -3.45 0.68
C GLU A 127 6.99 -3.21 1.55
N ALA A 128 7.34 -4.14 2.44
CA ALA A 128 8.56 -4.05 3.24
C ALA A 128 9.83 -4.04 2.36
N PHE A 129 9.92 -4.91 1.36
CA PHE A 129 11.05 -4.94 0.43
C PHE A 129 11.15 -3.68 -0.42
N GLU A 130 10.03 -3.10 -0.87
CA GLU A 130 9.98 -1.84 -1.64
C GLU A 130 10.65 -0.68 -0.86
N LEU A 131 10.45 -0.65 0.46
CA LEU A 131 11.09 0.32 1.34
C LEU A 131 12.50 -0.08 1.80
N GLY A 132 12.93 -1.32 1.54
CA GLY A 132 14.18 -1.87 2.10
C GLY A 132 14.09 -2.09 3.61
N ALA A 133 12.88 -2.31 4.14
CA ALA A 133 12.62 -2.46 5.56
C ALA A 133 13.09 -3.83 6.07
N THR A 134 13.83 -3.80 7.18
CA THR A 134 14.15 -5.00 7.97
C THR A 134 13.15 -5.12 9.13
N LEU A 135 12.47 -6.26 9.23
CA LEU A 135 11.42 -6.50 10.22
C LEU A 135 11.97 -7.25 11.45
N PRO A 136 11.52 -6.91 12.68
CA PRO A 136 10.52 -5.88 13.01
C PRO A 136 11.08 -4.46 13.19
N GLU A 137 12.39 -4.24 13.01
CA GLU A 137 13.05 -3.00 13.41
C GLU A 137 12.55 -1.75 12.65
N MET A 138 12.09 -1.92 11.41
CA MET A 138 11.59 -0.84 10.54
C MET A 138 10.08 -0.94 10.31
N GLY A 139 9.36 -1.62 11.20
CA GLY A 139 7.91 -1.80 11.13
C GLY A 139 7.50 -3.24 11.34
N SER A 140 6.18 -3.47 11.39
CA SER A 140 5.62 -4.77 11.78
C SER A 140 4.53 -5.22 10.83
N ILE A 141 4.33 -6.53 10.73
CA ILE A 141 3.17 -7.10 10.02
C ILE A 141 2.09 -7.37 11.06
N VAL A 142 0.96 -6.67 10.93
CA VAL A 142 -0.13 -6.67 11.93
C VAL A 142 -1.34 -7.39 11.36
N PRO A 143 -2.00 -8.27 12.14
CA PRO A 143 -3.19 -8.98 11.71
C PRO A 143 -4.44 -8.10 11.86
N PHE A 144 -5.28 -8.08 10.83
CA PHE A 144 -6.61 -7.47 10.84
C PHE A 144 -7.61 -8.50 10.31
N GLY A 145 -8.32 -9.17 11.23
CA GLY A 145 -9.20 -10.28 10.90
C GLY A 145 -8.43 -11.46 10.28
N ASN A 146 -8.74 -11.80 9.03
CA ASN A 146 -8.07 -12.88 8.29
C ASN A 146 -6.95 -12.39 7.36
N CYS A 147 -6.58 -11.10 7.43
CA CYS A 147 -5.54 -10.52 6.58
C CYS A 147 -4.43 -9.90 7.41
N ALA A 148 -3.27 -9.72 6.78
CA ALA A 148 -2.11 -9.06 7.36
C ALA A 148 -1.84 -7.76 6.60
N GLU A 149 -1.33 -6.75 7.31
CA GLU A 149 -0.86 -5.53 6.70
C GLU A 149 0.49 -5.12 7.29
N PHE A 150 1.44 -4.73 6.44
CA PHE A 150 2.70 -4.15 6.89
C PHE A 150 2.47 -2.71 7.34
N ILE A 151 2.76 -2.41 8.60
CA ILE A 151 2.75 -1.06 9.16
C ILE A 151 4.21 -0.59 9.25
N PRO A 152 4.67 0.25 8.31
CA PRO A 152 6.04 0.77 8.34
C PRO A 152 6.23 1.69 9.54
N ALA A 153 7.37 1.56 10.21
CA ALA A 153 7.85 2.60 11.11
C ALA A 153 8.34 3.82 10.30
N ILE A 154 8.51 4.97 10.94
CA ILE A 154 9.00 6.18 10.26
C ILE A 154 10.40 5.91 9.65
N GLU A 155 11.20 5.12 10.36
CA GLU A 155 12.54 4.68 9.99
C GLU A 155 12.56 3.93 8.65
N ALA A 156 11.51 3.18 8.28
CA ALA A 156 11.44 2.55 6.96
C ALA A 156 11.35 3.59 5.84
N TYR A 157 10.51 4.62 6.03
CA TYR A 157 10.38 5.70 5.05
C TYR A 157 11.64 6.56 5.00
N GLU A 158 12.22 6.89 6.15
CA GLU A 158 13.48 7.64 6.23
C GLU A 158 14.58 6.88 5.51
N PHE A 159 14.77 5.60 5.85
CA PHE A 159 15.80 4.76 5.23
C PHE A 159 15.61 4.71 3.71
N ALA A 160 14.39 4.48 3.24
CA ALA A 160 14.10 4.50 1.81
C ALA A 160 14.41 5.86 1.16
N LEU A 161 14.03 6.97 1.76
CA LEU A 161 14.00 8.26 1.05
C LEU A 161 15.23 9.13 1.25
N THR A 162 16.09 8.77 2.20
CA THR A 162 17.29 9.53 2.57
C THR A 162 18.60 8.77 2.33
N THR A 163 18.54 7.45 2.10
CA THR A 163 19.72 6.59 1.89
C THR A 163 20.04 6.39 0.41
N GLY A 164 21.34 6.34 0.11
CA GLY A 164 21.87 6.11 -1.23
C GLY A 164 22.15 7.41 -2.00
N GLN A 165 22.86 7.28 -3.12
CA GLN A 165 23.30 8.43 -3.91
C GLN A 165 22.12 9.20 -4.54
N ASP A 166 21.03 8.49 -4.84
CA ASP A 166 19.84 9.04 -5.51
C ASP A 166 18.69 9.34 -4.54
N ALA A 167 19.00 9.49 -3.25
CA ALA A 167 18.01 9.81 -2.24
C ALA A 167 17.27 11.13 -2.55
N PRO A 168 15.94 11.14 -2.67
CA PRO A 168 15.18 12.35 -2.99
C PRO A 168 15.17 13.39 -1.86
N PHE A 169 15.36 12.96 -0.61
CA PHE A 169 15.28 13.81 0.58
C PHE A 169 16.58 13.84 1.38
N GLN A 170 16.80 14.92 2.12
CA GLN A 170 17.81 14.99 3.19
C GLN A 170 17.26 14.39 4.48
N TRP A 171 16.00 14.71 4.79
CA TRP A 171 15.22 14.20 5.91
C TRP A 171 13.74 14.25 5.52
N ILE A 172 12.92 13.44 6.21
CA ILE A 172 11.46 13.47 6.12
C ILE A 172 10.87 13.45 7.52
N ASN A 173 9.59 13.77 7.66
CA ASN A 173 8.83 13.56 8.87
C ASN A 173 7.37 13.17 8.51
N ILE A 174 6.75 12.38 9.38
CA ILE A 174 5.33 11.99 9.34
C ILE A 174 4.75 12.29 10.72
N GLU A 175 4.25 13.51 10.90
CA GLU A 175 3.85 14.05 12.19
C GLU A 175 2.33 13.91 12.38
N PRO A 176 1.86 13.09 13.34
CA PRO A 176 0.46 13.08 13.73
C PRO A 176 0.13 14.31 14.59
N ILE A 177 -0.96 14.97 14.26
CA ILE A 177 -1.47 16.16 14.94
C ILE A 177 -2.76 15.78 15.64
N PHE A 178 -2.81 16.04 16.93
CA PHE A 178 -3.91 15.63 17.80
C PHE A 178 -4.81 16.82 18.14
N GLU A 179 -6.03 16.53 18.57
CA GLU A 179 -7.09 17.52 18.79
C GLU A 179 -6.67 18.67 19.72
N ASN A 180 -5.88 18.38 20.76
CA ASN A 180 -5.44 19.40 21.71
C ASN A 180 -4.10 20.05 21.35
N ASP A 181 -3.40 19.57 20.32
CA ASP A 181 -2.11 20.17 19.92
C ASP A 181 -2.34 21.59 19.39
N LYS A 182 -1.43 22.51 19.72
CA LYS A 182 -1.39 23.81 19.04
C LYS A 182 -0.53 23.65 17.79
N TYR A 183 -1.02 24.08 16.64
CA TYR A 183 -0.24 23.97 15.41
C TYR A 183 -0.46 25.14 14.46
N LYS A 184 0.54 25.36 13.61
CA LYS A 184 0.51 26.37 12.56
C LYS A 184 1.09 25.78 11.29
N ILE A 185 0.28 25.75 10.24
CA ILE A 185 0.66 25.21 8.93
C ILE A 185 0.61 26.35 7.91
N LYS A 186 1.69 26.55 7.16
CA LYS A 186 1.76 27.57 6.11
C LYS A 186 2.58 27.09 4.93
N THR A 187 2.15 27.47 3.73
CA THR A 187 2.96 27.38 2.53
C THR A 187 3.35 28.78 2.11
N VAL A 188 4.65 29.09 2.14
CA VAL A 188 5.17 30.41 1.76
C VAL A 188 6.17 30.22 0.63
N ASN A 189 5.95 30.86 -0.51
CA ASN A 189 6.81 30.73 -1.70
C ASN A 189 7.03 29.27 -2.15
N GLY A 190 6.02 28.41 -1.95
CA GLY A 190 6.08 26.98 -2.28
C GLY A 190 6.94 26.14 -1.32
N GLU A 191 7.34 26.69 -0.17
CA GLU A 191 7.97 25.95 0.93
C GLU A 191 6.94 25.65 2.03
N PHE A 192 6.82 24.37 2.37
CA PHE A 192 5.92 23.88 3.40
C PHE A 192 6.53 24.10 4.78
N ASN A 193 5.78 24.71 5.69
CA ASN A 193 6.19 24.98 7.06
C ASN A 193 5.11 24.49 8.03
N ILE A 194 5.55 23.82 9.08
CA ILE A 194 4.68 23.38 10.16
C ILE A 194 5.39 23.56 11.50
N GLU A 195 4.63 24.07 12.46
CA GLU A 195 5.00 24.13 13.87
C GLU A 195 3.91 23.39 14.65
N VAL A 196 4.30 22.44 15.51
CA VAL A 196 3.39 21.70 16.39
C VAL A 196 3.93 21.80 17.81
N GLU A 197 3.10 22.25 18.74
CA GLU A 197 3.35 22.28 20.18
C GLU A 197 2.39 21.27 20.83
N PRO A 198 2.90 20.09 21.23
CA PRO A 198 2.07 19.06 21.85
C PRO A 198 1.51 19.51 23.21
N VAL A 199 0.21 19.26 23.42
CA VAL A 199 -0.47 19.56 24.71
C VAL A 199 -0.93 18.25 25.34
N ASN A 200 -0.65 18.05 26.63
CA ASN A 200 -1.08 16.84 27.34
C ASN A 200 -2.38 17.08 28.14
N PRO A 201 -3.39 16.19 28.04
CA PRO A 201 -3.46 15.03 27.14
C PRO A 201 -3.67 15.45 25.68
N ARG A 202 -3.05 14.72 24.73
CA ARG A 202 -3.14 15.03 23.29
C ARG A 202 -4.51 14.71 22.68
N ASP A 203 -5.21 13.72 23.23
CA ASP A 203 -6.51 13.18 22.76
C ASP A 203 -6.40 12.42 21.42
N ARG A 204 -7.37 12.56 20.50
CA ARG A 204 -7.42 11.83 19.21
C ARG A 204 -6.63 12.53 18.11
N VAL A 205 -6.07 11.74 17.19
CA VAL A 205 -5.46 12.27 15.96
C VAL A 205 -6.56 12.93 15.11
N ILE A 206 -6.31 14.14 14.62
CA ILE A 206 -7.22 14.87 13.73
C ILE A 206 -6.62 15.04 12.32
N MET A 207 -5.30 14.94 12.19
CA MET A 207 -4.58 15.18 10.95
C MET A 207 -3.19 14.53 10.99
N VAL A 208 -2.62 14.24 9.83
CA VAL A 208 -1.21 13.86 9.69
C VAL A 208 -0.54 14.78 8.68
N ALA A 209 0.58 15.38 9.07
CA ALA A 209 1.45 16.14 8.19
C ALA A 209 2.62 15.28 7.70
N VAL A 210 2.86 15.26 6.39
CA VAL A 210 4.01 14.58 5.79
C VAL A 210 4.86 15.60 5.07
N TYR A 211 6.14 15.70 5.42
CA TYR A 211 7.02 16.73 4.85
C TYR A 211 8.49 16.33 4.88
N GLY A 212 9.34 17.02 4.12
CA GLY A 212 10.77 16.75 4.07
C GLY A 212 11.56 17.75 3.24
N LYS A 213 12.86 17.89 3.51
CA LYS A 213 13.76 18.74 2.71
C LYS A 213 14.18 18.01 1.44
N ASN A 214 13.58 18.39 0.31
CA ASN A 214 13.87 17.79 -0.99
C ASN A 214 15.27 18.23 -1.48
N ARG A 215 16.11 17.27 -1.91
CA ARG A 215 17.48 17.57 -2.36
C ARG A 215 17.53 18.36 -3.66
N LYS A 216 16.71 17.99 -4.65
CA LYS A 216 16.72 18.61 -5.99
C LYS A 216 16.19 20.05 -5.94
N MET A 217 15.14 20.28 -5.16
CA MET A 217 14.47 21.59 -5.07
C MET A 217 15.06 22.50 -3.99
N ASN A 218 15.89 21.95 -3.08
CA ASN A 218 16.45 22.62 -1.91
C ASN A 218 15.41 23.38 -1.06
N ARG A 219 14.19 22.83 -0.92
CA ARG A 219 13.10 23.40 -0.11
C ARG A 219 12.33 22.31 0.61
N ILE A 220 11.65 22.66 1.69
CA ILE A 220 10.73 21.76 2.36
C ILE A 220 9.47 21.61 1.51
N VAL A 221 9.14 20.37 1.15
CA VAL A 221 7.88 20.02 0.50
C VAL A 221 7.07 19.18 1.45
N GLY A 222 5.75 19.36 1.46
CA GLY A 222 4.88 18.63 2.36
C GLY A 222 3.41 18.79 2.02
N GLU A 223 2.59 17.97 2.66
CA GLU A 223 1.14 18.00 2.57
C GLU A 223 0.54 17.55 3.91
N THR A 224 -0.64 18.05 4.21
CA THR A 224 -1.44 17.61 5.35
C THR A 224 -2.66 16.84 4.91
N TYR A 225 -3.03 15.82 5.68
CA TYR A 225 -4.22 15.02 5.45
C TYR A 225 -5.03 14.95 6.73
N ASP A 226 -6.26 15.45 6.70
CA ASP A 226 -7.22 15.17 7.77
C ASP A 226 -7.55 13.67 7.83
N THR A 227 -8.08 13.24 8.98
CA THR A 227 -8.40 11.83 9.23
C THR A 227 -9.40 11.25 8.23
N ASN A 228 -10.42 12.02 7.83
CA ASN A 228 -11.45 11.56 6.90
C ASN A 228 -10.86 11.28 5.53
N ARG A 229 -10.05 12.21 4.99
CA ARG A 229 -9.33 12.04 3.72
C ARG A 229 -8.41 10.82 3.74
N LEU A 230 -7.76 10.52 4.87
CA LEU A 230 -6.91 9.33 5.01
C LEU A 230 -7.73 8.03 5.03
N ILE A 231 -8.90 8.04 5.65
CA ILE A 231 -9.84 6.90 5.66
C ILE A 231 -10.39 6.65 4.25
N GLU A 232 -10.81 7.69 3.53
CA GLU A 232 -11.25 7.59 2.13
C GLU A 232 -10.16 7.00 1.21
N LYS A 233 -8.90 7.41 1.41
CA LYS A 233 -7.77 6.82 0.70
C LYS A 233 -7.55 5.35 1.09
N ALA A 234 -7.77 5.00 2.36
CA ALA A 234 -7.67 3.62 2.83
C ALA A 234 -8.70 2.71 2.15
N GLU A 235 -9.91 3.18 1.87
CA GLU A 235 -10.96 2.40 1.16
C GLU A 235 -10.46 1.85 -0.18
N ASN A 236 -9.59 2.60 -0.83
CA ASN A 236 -9.07 2.28 -2.16
C ASN A 236 -7.74 1.51 -2.13
N HIS A 237 -6.98 1.59 -1.02
CA HIS A 237 -5.56 1.21 -1.01
C HIS A 237 -5.10 0.35 0.17
N SER A 238 -5.93 0.18 1.21
CA SER A 238 -5.68 -0.72 2.34
C SER A 238 -6.52 -1.98 2.16
N LYS A 239 -5.86 -3.13 2.01
CA LYS A 239 -6.54 -4.41 1.86
C LYS A 239 -7.31 -4.78 3.11
N SER A 240 -6.71 -4.61 4.29
CA SER A 240 -7.37 -4.88 5.55
C SER A 240 -8.67 -4.08 5.69
N TYR A 241 -8.66 -2.80 5.31
CA TYR A 241 -9.84 -1.95 5.37
C TYR A 241 -10.89 -2.31 4.30
N GLN A 242 -10.46 -2.67 3.08
CA GLN A 242 -11.37 -3.19 2.05
C GLN A 242 -12.10 -4.45 2.51
N TYR A 243 -11.39 -5.39 3.18
CA TYR A 243 -12.01 -6.60 3.72
C TYR A 243 -12.93 -6.30 4.89
N TYR A 244 -12.54 -5.40 5.79
CA TYR A 244 -13.41 -4.90 6.86
C TYR A 244 -14.75 -4.38 6.27
N LEU A 245 -14.69 -3.50 5.26
CA LEU A 245 -15.90 -2.96 4.63
C LEU A 245 -16.74 -4.05 3.93
N GLN A 246 -16.10 -5.04 3.30
CA GLN A 246 -16.81 -6.18 2.70
C GLN A 246 -17.52 -7.02 3.76
N ASP A 247 -16.88 -7.28 4.90
CA ASP A 247 -17.45 -8.07 5.98
C ASP A 247 -18.62 -7.35 6.66
N VAL A 248 -18.49 -6.04 6.91
CA VAL A 248 -19.60 -5.20 7.42
C VAL A 248 -20.78 -5.21 6.44
N ARG A 249 -20.53 -4.99 5.15
CA ARG A 249 -21.59 -5.02 4.12
C ARG A 249 -22.28 -6.39 4.04
N ALA A 250 -21.52 -7.48 4.18
CA ALA A 250 -22.08 -8.83 4.19
C ALA A 250 -23.05 -9.03 5.37
N PHE A 251 -22.74 -8.45 6.54
CA PHE A 251 -23.64 -8.43 7.68
C PHE A 251 -24.88 -7.56 7.44
N ASP A 252 -24.73 -6.38 6.86
CA ASP A 252 -25.88 -5.50 6.57
C ASP A 252 -26.85 -6.15 5.59
N VAL A 253 -26.32 -6.81 4.55
CA VAL A 253 -27.13 -7.62 3.62
C VAL A 253 -27.79 -8.77 4.37
N ALA A 254 -27.05 -9.53 5.18
CA ALA A 254 -27.63 -10.63 5.95
C ALA A 254 -28.70 -10.17 6.95
N ARG A 255 -28.57 -8.97 7.54
CA ARG A 255 -29.57 -8.37 8.43
C ARG A 255 -30.84 -8.04 7.66
N SER A 256 -30.71 -7.38 6.50
CA SER A 256 -31.87 -7.04 5.67
C SER A 256 -32.59 -8.27 5.09
N GLU A 257 -31.85 -9.36 4.84
CA GLU A 257 -32.40 -10.64 4.37
C GLU A 257 -32.86 -11.59 5.50
N GLY A 258 -32.71 -11.20 6.78
CA GLY A 258 -33.05 -12.05 7.93
C GLY A 258 -32.18 -13.32 8.06
N LYS A 259 -30.97 -13.30 7.50
CA LYS A 259 -30.01 -14.42 7.48
C LYS A 259 -28.97 -14.37 8.61
N VAL A 260 -28.95 -13.30 9.42
CA VAL A 260 -28.12 -13.26 10.63
C VAL A 260 -28.60 -14.29 11.62
N LYS A 261 -27.67 -15.08 12.15
CA LYS A 261 -27.92 -16.10 13.15
C LYS A 261 -27.29 -15.68 14.48
N ILE A 262 -27.80 -16.21 15.58
CA ILE A 262 -27.28 -15.97 16.92
C ILE A 262 -26.84 -17.30 17.50
N LYS A 263 -25.61 -17.35 18.03
CA LYS A 263 -25.06 -18.52 18.72
C LYS A 263 -24.31 -18.03 19.95
N ASN A 264 -24.68 -18.54 21.12
CA ASN A 264 -24.11 -18.13 22.41
C ASN A 264 -24.15 -16.60 22.64
N GLY A 265 -25.22 -15.94 22.20
CA GLY A 265 -25.38 -14.48 22.31
C GLY A 265 -24.57 -13.65 21.31
N ARG A 266 -23.83 -14.27 20.39
CA ARG A 266 -23.03 -13.60 19.36
C ARG A 266 -23.71 -13.69 17.99
N GLU A 267 -23.78 -12.57 17.28
CA GLU A 267 -24.28 -12.52 15.90
C GLU A 267 -23.24 -13.08 14.93
N TYR A 268 -23.68 -13.94 14.02
CA TYR A 268 -22.84 -14.50 12.98
C TYR A 268 -23.57 -14.69 11.66
N ILE A 269 -22.79 -14.74 10.58
CA ILE A 269 -23.24 -15.14 9.25
C ILE A 269 -22.41 -16.34 8.78
N ASN A 270 -23.01 -17.21 7.96
CA ASN A 270 -22.26 -18.24 7.26
C ASN A 270 -21.65 -17.60 6.02
N LYS A 271 -20.33 -17.36 6.04
CA LYS A 271 -19.60 -16.87 4.88
C LYS A 271 -18.96 -18.03 4.14
N THR A 272 -19.13 -18.05 2.83
CA THR A 272 -18.52 -19.05 1.95
C THR A 272 -17.09 -18.67 1.66
N TYR A 273 -16.16 -19.58 1.97
CA TYR A 273 -14.74 -19.46 1.69
C TYR A 273 -14.32 -20.52 0.68
N TYR A 274 -13.24 -20.24 -0.05
CA TYR A 274 -12.68 -21.17 -1.02
C TYR A 274 -11.57 -22.01 -0.37
N LYS A 275 -11.66 -23.32 -0.52
CA LYS A 275 -10.60 -24.26 -0.17
C LYS A 275 -9.49 -24.27 -1.22
N LYS A 276 -8.37 -24.87 -0.84
CA LYS A 276 -7.16 -25.08 -1.66
C LYS A 276 -7.42 -25.80 -3.00
N ASP A 277 -8.52 -26.56 -3.11
CA ASP A 277 -8.94 -27.32 -4.29
C ASP A 277 -10.04 -26.63 -5.13
N ARG A 278 -10.34 -25.36 -4.84
CA ARG A 278 -11.45 -24.57 -5.42
C ARG A 278 -12.85 -25.05 -5.03
N THR A 279 -12.98 -26.02 -4.12
CA THR A 279 -14.28 -26.28 -3.47
C THR A 279 -14.57 -25.20 -2.45
N THR A 280 -15.83 -25.05 -2.06
CA THR A 280 -16.24 -24.06 -1.06
C THR A 280 -16.48 -24.71 0.30
N TYR A 281 -16.33 -23.93 1.37
CA TYR A 281 -16.84 -24.28 2.69
C TYR A 281 -17.46 -23.06 3.35
N GLU A 282 -18.47 -23.28 4.18
CA GLU A 282 -19.02 -22.23 5.02
C GLU A 282 -18.25 -22.17 6.34
N LYS A 283 -17.92 -20.95 6.78
CA LYS A 283 -17.41 -20.69 8.13
C LYS A 283 -18.26 -19.61 8.77
N GLU A 284 -18.49 -19.76 10.06
CA GLU A 284 -19.15 -18.75 10.89
C GLU A 284 -18.22 -17.53 10.96
N LEU A 285 -18.66 -16.41 10.39
CA LEU A 285 -18.06 -15.09 10.59
C LEU A 285 -18.88 -14.39 11.67
N TYR A 286 -18.26 -14.08 12.80
CA TYR A 286 -18.90 -13.39 13.92
C TYR A 286 -18.71 -11.88 13.79
N PHE A 287 -19.76 -11.10 14.10
CA PHE A 287 -19.74 -9.64 13.93
C PHE A 287 -18.70 -8.97 14.82
N ASP A 288 -18.57 -9.44 16.06
CA ASP A 288 -17.61 -8.96 17.06
C ASP A 288 -16.14 -9.35 16.76
N GLU A 289 -15.90 -10.21 15.76
CA GLU A 289 -14.55 -10.51 15.26
C GLU A 289 -14.13 -9.61 14.09
N ILE A 290 -15.05 -8.80 13.54
CA ILE A 290 -14.74 -7.84 12.48
C ILE A 290 -13.98 -6.66 13.09
N THR A 291 -12.72 -6.52 12.71
CA THR A 291 -11.82 -5.51 13.27
C THR A 291 -11.62 -4.37 12.28
N ASN A 292 -11.89 -3.13 12.70
CA ASN A 292 -11.55 -1.95 11.92
C ASN A 292 -10.06 -1.57 12.17
N PRO A 293 -9.20 -1.60 11.15
CA PRO A 293 -7.78 -1.23 11.31
C PRO A 293 -7.58 0.24 11.71
N TYR A 294 -8.56 1.12 11.52
CA TYR A 294 -8.48 2.55 11.81
C TYR A 294 -9.27 2.98 13.06
N VAL A 295 -9.50 2.12 14.04
CA VAL A 295 -10.22 2.53 15.28
C VAL A 295 -9.50 2.11 16.57
N ASN A 296 -8.56 1.16 16.49
CA ASN A 296 -7.91 0.59 17.67
C ASN A 296 -6.58 1.29 18.00
N SER A 297 -5.76 0.67 18.86
CA SER A 297 -4.45 1.17 19.26
C SER A 297 -3.53 1.55 18.10
N ASP A 298 -3.69 0.88 16.95
CA ASP A 298 -2.90 1.13 15.74
C ASP A 298 -3.43 2.29 14.88
N HIS A 299 -4.49 2.98 15.30
CA HIS A 299 -5.11 4.05 14.53
C HIS A 299 -4.11 5.16 14.14
N PRO A 300 -3.29 5.71 15.06
CA PRO A 300 -2.27 6.70 14.69
C PRO A 300 -1.27 6.17 13.66
N GLU A 301 -0.82 4.92 13.80
CA GLU A 301 0.14 4.26 12.92
C GLU A 301 -0.47 4.00 11.54
N MET A 302 -1.72 3.58 11.47
CA MET A 302 -2.44 3.36 10.22
C MET A 302 -2.72 4.66 9.47
N LEU A 303 -3.05 5.74 10.18
CA LEU A 303 -3.16 7.07 9.58
C LEU A 303 -1.80 7.56 9.06
N ARG A 304 -0.73 7.39 9.83
CA ARG A 304 0.64 7.71 9.41
C ARG A 304 1.07 6.89 8.18
N LYS A 305 0.75 5.60 8.16
CA LYS A 305 0.96 4.74 6.99
C LYS A 305 0.20 5.27 5.77
N SER A 306 -1.09 5.57 5.92
CA SER A 306 -1.93 6.06 4.82
C SER A 306 -1.39 7.39 4.27
N ALA A 307 -1.00 8.31 5.15
CA ALA A 307 -0.40 9.59 4.78
C ALA A 307 0.97 9.42 4.09
N GLY A 308 1.87 8.63 4.67
CA GLY A 308 3.18 8.32 4.12
C GLY A 308 3.08 7.64 2.76
N LYS A 309 2.17 6.66 2.60
CA LYS A 309 1.90 6.00 1.32
C LYS A 309 1.31 6.96 0.28
N SER A 310 0.52 7.94 0.70
CA SER A 310 -0.07 8.94 -0.21
C SER A 310 0.97 9.94 -0.71
N PHE A 311 1.78 10.47 0.20
CA PHE A 311 2.74 11.53 -0.14
C PHE A 311 4.08 10.99 -0.64
N LEU A 312 4.66 10.00 0.05
CA LEU A 312 6.06 9.60 -0.16
C LEU A 312 6.23 8.53 -1.25
N ARG A 313 5.20 7.73 -1.53
CA ARG A 313 5.27 6.61 -2.48
C ARG A 313 5.70 7.06 -3.89
N LYS A 314 5.27 8.25 -4.34
CA LYS A 314 5.70 8.79 -5.63
C LYS A 314 7.22 8.99 -5.69
N TYR A 315 7.83 9.46 -4.60
CA TYR A 315 9.28 9.65 -4.52
C TYR A 315 10.03 8.32 -4.43
N VAL A 316 9.50 7.33 -3.69
CA VAL A 316 10.06 5.96 -3.67
C VAL A 316 10.07 5.36 -5.07
N LYS A 317 8.95 5.45 -5.80
CA LYS A 317 8.82 4.92 -7.16
C LYS A 317 9.74 5.60 -8.15
N VAL A 318 9.77 6.92 -8.18
CA VAL A 318 10.66 7.69 -9.07
C VAL A 318 12.12 7.33 -8.79
N ARG A 319 12.53 7.25 -7.51
CA ARG A 319 13.88 6.82 -7.13
C ARG A 319 14.19 5.40 -7.65
N ASN A 320 13.28 4.45 -7.43
CA ASN A 320 13.47 3.06 -7.85
C ASN A 320 13.61 2.97 -9.38
N SER A 321 12.80 3.72 -10.12
CA SER A 321 12.90 3.81 -11.58
C SER A 321 14.18 4.48 -12.06
N GLU A 322 14.58 5.63 -11.48
CA GLU A 322 15.83 6.33 -11.81
C GLU A 322 17.05 5.43 -11.57
N ALA A 323 17.09 4.71 -10.45
CA ALA A 323 18.17 3.78 -10.14
C ALA A 323 18.20 2.57 -11.09
N ALA A 324 17.03 2.03 -11.47
CA ALA A 324 16.96 0.97 -12.47
C ALA A 324 17.54 1.46 -13.81
N ILE A 325 17.13 2.64 -14.30
CA ILE A 325 17.63 3.22 -15.56
C ILE A 325 19.15 3.36 -15.55
N LYS A 326 19.74 3.83 -14.44
CA LYS A 326 21.20 3.95 -14.32
C LYS A 326 21.93 2.61 -14.37
N ASP A 327 21.29 1.55 -13.90
CA ASP A 327 21.85 0.19 -13.98
C ASP A 327 21.70 -0.36 -15.42
N PHE A 328 20.60 -0.03 -16.13
CA PHE A 328 20.40 -0.31 -17.56
C PHE A 328 21.39 0.43 -18.48
N GLN A 329 21.68 1.70 -18.20
CA GLN A 329 22.66 2.51 -18.95
C GLN A 329 24.11 2.01 -18.84
N LYS A 330 24.40 1.14 -17.87
CA LYS A 330 25.72 0.52 -17.69
C LYS A 330 25.85 -0.83 -18.40
N ASP A 331 24.76 -1.33 -18.99
CA ASP A 331 24.74 -2.58 -19.72
C ASP A 331 25.05 -2.31 -21.21
N PRO A 332 26.22 -2.73 -21.73
CA PRO A 332 26.66 -2.40 -23.08
C PRO A 332 25.81 -3.02 -24.20
N ASP A 333 24.90 -3.94 -23.87
CA ASP A 333 24.01 -4.62 -24.82
C ASP A 333 22.64 -3.91 -24.99
N ILE A 334 22.43 -2.75 -24.36
CA ILE A 334 21.13 -2.05 -24.35
C ILE A 334 21.24 -0.73 -25.12
N THR A 335 20.34 -0.52 -26.09
CA THR A 335 20.38 0.65 -26.97
C THR A 335 19.59 1.83 -26.38
N ASP A 336 19.95 3.07 -26.74
CA ASP A 336 19.29 4.29 -26.26
C ASP A 336 17.76 4.30 -26.50
N ASN A 337 17.29 3.64 -27.57
CA ASN A 337 15.86 3.50 -27.89
C ASN A 337 15.10 2.62 -26.87
N ASP A 338 15.76 1.63 -26.28
CA ASP A 338 15.15 0.76 -25.25
C ASP A 338 14.95 1.54 -23.94
N ILE A 339 15.92 2.40 -23.60
CA ILE A 339 15.86 3.28 -22.42
C ILE A 339 14.73 4.30 -22.56
N GLU A 340 14.61 4.95 -23.72
CA GLU A 340 13.60 5.98 -23.96
C GLU A 340 12.17 5.41 -23.91
N SER A 341 11.96 4.19 -24.41
CA SER A 341 10.64 3.53 -24.36
C SER A 341 10.18 3.19 -22.94
N VAL A 342 11.10 2.75 -22.06
CA VAL A 342 10.81 2.44 -20.65
C VAL A 342 10.58 3.72 -19.85
N VAL A 343 11.37 4.76 -20.14
CA VAL A 343 11.24 6.08 -19.54
C VAL A 343 9.89 6.71 -19.87
N MET A 344 9.50 6.73 -21.14
CA MET A 344 8.20 7.29 -21.58
C MET A 344 7.03 6.48 -21.01
N ALA A 345 7.07 5.15 -21.05
CA ALA A 345 6.01 4.32 -20.49
C ALA A 345 5.84 4.47 -18.96
N THR A 346 6.91 4.82 -18.25
CA THR A 346 6.89 5.04 -16.79
C THR A 346 6.47 6.47 -16.44
N LEU A 347 6.99 7.47 -17.17
CA LEU A 347 6.62 8.87 -17.02
C LEU A 347 5.17 9.12 -17.41
N ASP A 348 4.68 8.55 -18.50
CA ASP A 348 3.28 8.71 -18.93
C ASP A 348 2.30 8.15 -17.91
N LYS A 349 2.59 6.97 -17.33
CA LYS A 349 1.78 6.41 -16.23
C LYS A 349 1.84 7.27 -14.97
N THR A 350 2.96 7.93 -14.72
CA THR A 350 3.13 8.82 -13.56
C THR A 350 2.42 10.15 -13.78
N MET A 351 2.50 10.72 -14.98
CA MET A 351 1.82 11.95 -15.40
C MET A 351 0.31 11.78 -15.50
N GLU A 352 -0.19 10.64 -15.99
CA GLU A 352 -1.62 10.32 -15.96
C GLU A 352 -2.14 10.16 -14.54
N ALA A 353 -1.35 9.58 -13.63
CA ALA A 353 -1.71 9.51 -12.22
C ALA A 353 -1.73 10.91 -11.57
N LEU A 354 -0.77 11.77 -11.92
CA LEU A 354 -0.72 13.16 -11.45
C LEU A 354 -1.92 13.98 -11.94
N LYS A 355 -2.30 13.86 -13.21
CA LYS A 355 -3.46 14.59 -13.77
C LYS A 355 -4.78 14.21 -13.11
N ARG A 356 -4.99 12.91 -12.81
CA ARG A 356 -6.20 12.44 -12.12
C ARG A 356 -6.29 12.89 -10.66
N GLU A 357 -5.16 13.23 -10.03
CA GLU A 357 -5.13 13.73 -8.65
C GLU A 357 -5.37 15.25 -8.57
N THR A 358 -4.93 16.03 -9.56
CA THR A 358 -5.15 17.49 -9.61
C THR A 358 -6.58 17.89 -9.97
N ASP A 359 -7.31 17.08 -10.72
CA ASP A 359 -8.70 17.38 -11.12
C ASP A 359 -9.71 17.23 -9.95
N ASN A 360 -9.27 16.78 -8.76
CA ASN A 360 -10.13 16.55 -7.58
C ASN A 360 -9.87 17.53 -6.42
N THR A 361 -9.09 18.59 -6.61
CA THR A 361 -8.87 19.63 -5.58
C THR A 361 -9.30 20.99 -6.12
N GLU A 362 -10.59 21.31 -6.00
CA GLU A 362 -11.01 22.71 -5.97
C GLU A 362 -10.67 23.31 -4.60
N ASP A 363 -10.18 24.56 -4.63
CA ASP A 363 -9.55 25.30 -3.54
C ASP A 363 -10.35 25.31 -2.23
N VAL A 364 -9.79 24.71 -1.17
CA VAL A 364 -10.28 24.93 0.21
C VAL A 364 -9.38 25.95 0.89
N VAL A 365 -9.86 27.19 0.95
CA VAL A 365 -9.34 28.21 1.87
C VAL A 365 -10.03 28.01 3.23
N ILE A 366 -9.36 27.38 4.19
CA ILE A 366 -9.84 27.32 5.58
C ILE A 366 -9.35 28.59 6.29
N VAL A 367 -10.26 29.54 6.54
CA VAL A 367 -10.07 30.62 7.52
C VAL A 367 -10.84 30.21 8.77
N ASN A 368 -10.15 30.01 9.89
CA ASN A 368 -10.80 29.94 11.20
C ASN A 368 -10.59 31.26 11.93
N GLU A 369 -11.71 31.91 12.25
CA GLU A 369 -11.83 33.12 13.06
C GLU A 369 -11.31 32.86 14.48
N GLU A 370 -10.52 33.81 14.98
CA GLU A 370 -10.11 33.89 16.37
C GLU A 370 -11.35 34.08 17.25
N LYS A 371 -11.57 33.17 18.21
CA LYS A 371 -12.57 33.38 19.27
C LYS A 371 -11.98 34.38 20.26
N ASP A 372 -12.49 35.60 20.23
CA ASP A 372 -12.19 36.63 21.22
C ASP A 372 -12.60 36.20 22.64
N ASP A 373 -11.70 36.54 23.55
CA ASP A 373 -11.70 36.21 24.97
C ASP A 373 -12.95 36.69 25.73
N VAL A 374 -13.50 35.79 26.53
CA VAL A 374 -14.45 36.11 27.60
C VAL A 374 -13.72 36.90 28.68
N LYS A 375 -13.99 38.20 28.78
CA LYS A 375 -13.70 39.00 29.99
C LYS A 375 -14.87 38.93 30.96
N THR A 376 -14.66 38.28 32.09
CA THR A 376 -15.30 38.56 33.37
C THR A 376 -14.88 39.96 33.84
N ASP A 377 -15.80 40.84 34.26
CA ASP A 377 -16.29 40.90 35.65
C ASP A 377 -17.11 42.17 35.95
N ASN A 378 -18.17 41.96 36.73
CA ASN A 378 -18.73 42.79 37.80
C ASN A 378 -19.50 44.12 37.62
N THR A 379 -20.70 44.08 38.23
CA THR A 379 -21.43 45.09 39.02
C THR A 379 -22.16 46.23 38.30
N ALA A 380 -23.51 46.22 38.39
CA ALA A 380 -24.27 47.11 39.30
C ALA A 380 -25.80 47.04 39.02
N ASP A 381 -26.54 46.79 40.10
CA ASP A 381 -27.91 47.22 40.42
C ASP A 381 -28.63 48.17 39.43
N LYS A 382 -29.86 47.81 39.00
CA LYS A 382 -31.15 48.39 39.47
C LYS A 382 -32.37 47.94 38.64
N PRO A 383 -33.61 48.13 39.17
CA PRO A 383 -34.70 47.17 39.02
C PRO A 383 -35.86 47.64 38.11
N ASP A 384 -36.88 46.78 38.07
CA ASP A 384 -38.29 47.01 37.74
C ASP A 384 -38.69 47.15 36.27
N GLY A 385 -39.67 46.32 35.89
CA GLY A 385 -40.41 46.48 34.64
C GLY A 385 -41.23 45.26 34.25
N ASN A 386 -42.40 45.10 34.88
CA ASN A 386 -43.51 44.27 34.42
C ASN A 386 -43.73 44.34 32.89
N PHE A 387 -44.21 43.27 32.26
CA PHE A 387 -45.63 43.09 31.91
C PHE A 387 -45.81 41.86 30.98
N ILE A 388 -46.70 40.96 31.45
CA ILE A 388 -47.57 39.98 30.74
C ILE A 388 -46.90 38.77 30.09
#